data_AF-A0AAU4AJK6-F1
#
_entry.id   AF-A0AAU4AJK6-F1
#
_cell.length_a   1.000
_cell.length_b   1.000
_cell.length_c   1.000
_cell.angle_alpha   90.00
_cell.angle_beta   90.00
_cell.angle_gamma   90.00
#
_symmetry.space_group_name_H-M   'P 1'
#
loop_
_entity.id
_entity.type
_entity.pdbx_description
1 polymer ?
#
loop_
_entity_poly.entity_id
_entity_poly.type
_entity_poly.pdbx_seq_one_letter_code
_entity_poly.pdbx_strand_id
1 'polypeptide(L)'
;MELPTIAAPGVGEQADAVADAACHLYDTLAPWRHAAPGGWSRTAAEDAAEAIETAAHALAHAHPRAEVILAPVHTALADLRRQLGLAPPDPLTADGLPATPRTVGNPRRTRWVRVLTPPAPRQEPSRTTS
;
A
#
# COMPACT_ATOMS: atom_id res chain seq x y z
N MET A 1 2.31 -20.58 -22.04
CA MET A 1 2.32 -21.00 -20.62
C MET A 1 0.95 -20.65 -20.08
N GLU A 2 0.22 -21.62 -19.54
CA GLU A 2 -1.11 -21.39 -18.97
C GLU A 2 -0.98 -21.33 -17.44
N LEU A 3 -1.78 -20.47 -16.80
CA LEU A 3 -1.83 -20.40 -15.35
C LEU A 3 -2.59 -21.61 -14.79
N PRO A 4 -2.21 -22.14 -13.61
CA PRO A 4 -2.97 -23.20 -12.96
C PRO A 4 -4.37 -22.69 -12.59
N THR A 5 -5.38 -23.56 -12.69
CA THR A 5 -6.77 -23.24 -12.31
C THR A 5 -6.93 -22.96 -10.82
N ILE A 6 -6.03 -23.48 -9.98
CA ILE A 6 -6.04 -23.32 -8.53
C ILE A 6 -4.87 -22.42 -8.14
N ALA A 7 -5.16 -21.30 -7.49
CA ALA A 7 -4.15 -20.41 -6.94
C ALA A 7 -3.42 -21.06 -5.75
N ALA A 8 -2.21 -20.60 -5.44
CA ALA A 8 -1.54 -21.00 -4.20
C ALA A 8 -2.39 -20.59 -2.97
N PRO A 9 -2.24 -21.28 -1.82
CA PRO A 9 -3.02 -21.00 -0.62
C PRO A 9 -3.02 -19.51 -0.25
N GLY A 10 -4.21 -18.94 -0.04
CA GLY A 10 -4.41 -17.53 0.31
C GLY A 10 -4.26 -16.52 -0.84
N VAL A 11 -3.67 -16.89 -1.99
CA VAL A 11 -3.48 -15.95 -3.11
C VAL A 11 -4.81 -15.54 -3.74
N GLY A 12 -5.73 -16.49 -3.92
CA GLY A 12 -7.06 -16.21 -4.47
C GLY A 12 -7.86 -15.24 -3.59
N GLU A 13 -7.93 -15.51 -2.29
CA GLU A 13 -8.62 -14.66 -1.30
C GLU A 13 -8.01 -13.25 -1.24
N GLN A 14 -6.69 -13.14 -1.28
CA GLN A 14 -6.01 -11.84 -1.28
C GLN A 14 -6.24 -11.07 -2.58
N ALA A 15 -6.25 -11.75 -3.74
CA ALA A 15 -6.52 -11.12 -5.02
C ALA A 15 -7.97 -10.61 -5.09
N ASP A 16 -8.92 -11.39 -4.57
CA ASP A 16 -10.33 -11.01 -4.45
C ASP A 16 -10.48 -9.78 -3.54
N ALA A 17 -9.85 -9.78 -2.36
CA ALA A 17 -9.87 -8.64 -1.45
C ALA A 17 -9.27 -7.35 -2.06
N VAL A 18 -8.23 -7.47 -2.90
CA VAL A 18 -7.67 -6.32 -3.63
C VAL A 18 -8.67 -5.80 -4.67
N ALA A 19 -9.36 -6.69 -5.39
CA ALA A 19 -10.38 -6.31 -6.36
C ALA A 19 -11.56 -5.61 -5.68
N ASP A 20 -12.07 -6.16 -4.58
CA ASP A 20 -13.15 -5.57 -3.78
C ASP A 20 -12.77 -4.19 -3.24
N ALA A 21 -11.56 -4.04 -2.68
CA ALA A 21 -11.07 -2.77 -2.18
C ALA A 21 -10.99 -1.70 -3.30
N ALA A 22 -10.55 -2.09 -4.50
CA ALA A 22 -10.50 -1.19 -5.65
C ALA A 22 -11.91 -0.74 -6.09
N CYS A 23 -12.87 -1.66 -6.14
CA CYS A 23 -14.27 -1.36 -6.44
C CYS A 23 -14.86 -0.39 -5.41
N HIS A 24 -14.70 -0.69 -4.12
CA HIS A 24 -15.20 0.18 -3.04
C HIS A 24 -14.57 1.58 -3.06
N LEU A 25 -13.28 1.68 -3.38
CA LEU A 25 -12.61 2.97 -3.53
C LEU A 25 -13.20 3.77 -4.69
N TYR A 26 -13.44 3.12 -5.83
CA TYR A 26 -14.10 3.75 -6.98
C TYR A 26 -15.51 4.24 -6.62
N ASP A 27 -16.33 3.39 -5.99
CA ASP A 27 -17.70 3.75 -5.60
C ASP A 27 -17.75 4.91 -4.60
N THR A 28 -16.76 5.01 -3.73
CA THR A 28 -16.62 6.13 -2.78
C THR A 28 -16.30 7.45 -3.49
N LEU A 29 -15.53 7.39 -4.58
CA LEU A 29 -15.09 8.56 -5.34
C LEU A 29 -16.07 8.95 -6.47
N ALA A 30 -16.84 7.98 -6.97
CA ALA A 30 -17.76 8.16 -8.09
C ALA A 30 -18.76 9.33 -7.92
N PRO A 31 -19.28 9.64 -6.72
CA PRO A 31 -20.14 10.81 -6.50
C PRO A 31 -19.43 12.15 -6.72
N TRP A 32 -18.10 12.19 -6.58
CA TRP A 32 -17.29 13.40 -6.64
C TRP A 32 -16.71 13.68 -8.03
N ARG A 33 -16.90 12.77 -9.00
CA ARG A 33 -16.28 12.85 -10.34
C ARG A 33 -16.56 14.12 -11.15
N HIS A 34 -17.61 14.87 -10.79
CA HIS A 34 -18.03 16.10 -11.46
C HIS A 34 -17.73 17.37 -10.64
N ALA A 35 -17.31 17.22 -9.38
CA ALA A 35 -16.77 18.31 -8.59
C ALA A 35 -15.26 18.40 -8.82
N ALA A 36 -14.64 19.57 -8.56
CA ALA A 36 -13.17 19.72 -8.49
C ALA A 36 -12.52 18.53 -7.75
N PRO A 37 -11.25 18.14 -8.04
CA PRO A 37 -10.60 16.88 -7.59
C PRO A 37 -10.57 16.68 -6.07
N GLY A 38 -11.75 16.46 -5.50
CA GLY A 38 -12.06 16.40 -4.09
C GLY A 38 -12.34 14.96 -3.70
N GLY A 39 -12.02 14.64 -2.45
CA GLY A 39 -12.11 13.27 -1.90
C GLY A 39 -10.74 12.63 -1.66
N TRP A 40 -9.68 13.11 -2.34
CA TRP A 40 -8.32 12.63 -2.11
C TRP A 40 -7.56 13.51 -1.11
N SER A 41 -7.04 12.89 -0.05
CA SER A 41 -5.91 13.45 0.70
C SER A 41 -4.59 12.97 0.09
N ARG A 42 -3.49 13.69 0.35
CA ARG A 42 -2.14 13.26 -0.06
C ARG A 42 -1.84 11.84 0.40
N THR A 43 -2.16 11.52 1.65
CA THR A 43 -1.93 10.18 2.23
C THR A 43 -2.78 9.11 1.55
N ALA A 44 -4.06 9.39 1.28
CA ALA A 44 -4.92 8.45 0.56
C ALA A 44 -4.40 8.18 -0.86
N ALA A 45 -3.95 9.21 -1.57
CA ALA A 45 -3.38 9.07 -2.91
C ALA A 45 -2.06 8.26 -2.89
N GLU A 46 -1.23 8.47 -1.87
CA GLU A 46 0.00 7.69 -1.66
C GLU A 46 -0.29 6.22 -1.36
N ASP A 47 -1.23 5.93 -0.45
CA ASP A 47 -1.62 4.57 -0.08
C ASP A 47 -2.19 3.82 -1.30
N ALA A 48 -3.02 4.49 -2.11
CA ALA A 48 -3.57 3.91 -3.33
C ALA A 48 -2.49 3.63 -4.39
N ALA A 49 -1.56 4.56 -4.60
CA ALA A 49 -0.45 4.36 -5.54
C ALA A 49 0.45 3.19 -5.11
N GLU A 50 0.81 3.11 -3.82
CA GLU A 50 1.61 2.00 -3.27
C GLU A 50 0.90 0.66 -3.41
N ALA A 51 -0.42 0.62 -3.22
CA ALA A 51 -1.21 -0.60 -3.40
C ALA A 51 -1.17 -1.10 -4.85
N ILE A 52 -1.34 -0.20 -5.85
CA ILE A 52 -1.28 -0.57 -7.26
C ILE A 52 0.13 -1.04 -7.65
N GLU A 53 1.17 -0.34 -7.18
CA GLU A 53 2.56 -0.74 -7.40
C GLU A 53 2.84 -2.13 -6.83
N THR A 54 2.39 -2.40 -5.61
CA THR A 54 2.56 -3.71 -4.96
C THR A 54 1.80 -4.81 -5.71
N ALA A 55 0.57 -4.54 -6.14
CA ALA A 55 -0.21 -5.50 -6.93
C ALA A 55 0.42 -5.78 -8.29
N ALA A 56 0.96 -4.76 -8.96
CA ALA A 56 1.69 -4.93 -10.23
C ALA A 56 2.94 -5.80 -10.07
N HIS A 57 3.72 -5.59 -9.01
CA HIS A 57 4.88 -6.46 -8.73
C HIS A 57 4.46 -7.90 -8.40
N ALA A 58 3.38 -8.10 -7.63
CA ALA A 58 2.85 -9.44 -7.38
C ALA A 58 2.43 -10.13 -8.70
N LEU A 59 1.79 -9.39 -9.60
CA LEU A 59 1.37 -9.90 -10.91
C LEU A 59 2.56 -10.21 -11.83
N ALA A 60 3.70 -9.51 -11.66
CA ALA A 60 4.91 -9.78 -12.43
C ALA A 60 5.43 -11.22 -12.24
N HIS A 61 5.16 -11.85 -11.08
CA HIS A 61 5.50 -13.25 -10.81
C HIS A 61 4.60 -14.26 -11.53
N ALA A 62 3.46 -13.84 -12.09
CA ALA A 62 2.52 -14.74 -12.75
C ALA A 62 3.01 -15.21 -14.13
N HIS A 63 3.93 -14.48 -14.77
CA HIS A 63 4.41 -14.82 -16.10
C HIS A 63 5.82 -14.27 -16.38
N PRO A 64 6.72 -15.01 -17.05
CA PRO A 64 8.09 -14.56 -17.32
C PRO A 64 8.23 -13.26 -18.10
N ARG A 65 7.20 -12.87 -18.86
CA ARG A 65 7.16 -11.59 -19.61
C ARG A 65 6.34 -10.50 -18.92
N ALA A 66 5.76 -10.77 -17.75
CA ALA A 66 4.88 -9.81 -17.09
C ALA A 66 5.62 -8.54 -16.68
N GLU A 67 6.88 -8.62 -16.25
CA GLU A 67 7.68 -7.41 -15.96
C GLU A 67 7.77 -6.45 -17.15
N VAL A 68 8.02 -6.98 -18.35
CA VAL A 68 8.09 -6.16 -19.58
C VAL A 68 6.72 -5.58 -19.92
N ILE A 69 5.66 -6.35 -19.72
CA ILE A 69 4.26 -5.94 -19.99
C ILE A 69 3.82 -4.86 -18.98
N LEU A 70 4.26 -4.94 -17.74
CA LEU A 70 3.87 -4.06 -16.64
C LEU A 70 4.79 -2.85 -16.47
N ALA A 71 5.97 -2.81 -17.13
CA ALA A 71 6.87 -1.66 -17.09
C ALA A 71 6.20 -0.30 -17.42
N PRO A 72 5.27 -0.19 -18.39
CA PRO A 72 4.51 1.04 -18.61
C PRO A 72 3.63 1.45 -17.42
N VAL A 73 3.07 0.49 -16.68
CA VAL A 73 2.25 0.75 -15.48
C VAL A 73 3.12 1.38 -14.38
N HIS A 74 4.29 0.79 -14.12
CA HIS A 74 5.25 1.34 -13.16
C HIS A 74 5.73 2.74 -13.55
N THR A 75 5.95 2.98 -14.85
CA THR A 75 6.34 4.29 -15.38
C THR A 75 5.23 5.32 -15.18
N ALA A 76 3.99 4.96 -15.49
CA ALA A 76 2.83 5.83 -15.31
C ALA A 76 2.59 6.19 -13.84
N LEU A 77 2.74 5.23 -12.92
CA LEU A 77 2.60 5.46 -11.49
C LEU A 77 3.73 6.35 -10.94
N ALA A 78 4.97 6.13 -11.37
CA ALA A 78 6.09 6.99 -10.99
C ALA A 78 5.85 8.45 -11.45
N ASP A 79 5.31 8.64 -12.66
CA ASP A 79 4.97 9.97 -13.15
C ASP A 79 3.81 10.60 -12.38
N LEU A 80 2.75 9.84 -12.11
CA LEU A 80 1.61 10.28 -11.30
C LEU A 80 2.07 10.72 -9.89
N ARG A 81 2.96 9.96 -9.25
CA ARG A 81 3.54 10.32 -7.94
C ARG A 81 4.29 11.64 -8.01
N ARG A 82 5.05 11.90 -9.08
CA ARG A 82 5.72 13.20 -9.28
C ARG A 82 4.72 14.34 -9.42
N GLN A 83 3.69 14.16 -10.24
CA GLN A 83 2.66 15.18 -10.45
C GLN A 83 1.87 15.51 -9.17
N LEU A 84 1.66 14.51 -8.31
CA LEU A 84 0.99 14.65 -7.02
C LEU A 84 1.92 15.09 -5.87
N GLY A 85 3.23 15.25 -6.13
CA GLY A 85 4.22 15.59 -5.11
C GLY A 85 4.37 14.53 -4.01
N LEU A 86 4.20 13.26 -4.37
CA LEU A 86 4.37 12.10 -3.48
C LEU A 86 5.84 11.66 -3.45
N ALA A 87 6.23 10.94 -2.39
CA ALA A 87 7.57 10.32 -2.34
C ALA A 87 7.76 9.38 -3.55
N PRO A 88 8.99 9.07 -4.01
CA PRO A 88 9.19 8.01 -4.99
C PRO A 88 8.70 6.65 -4.44
N PRO A 89 8.37 5.68 -5.32
CA PRO A 89 8.04 4.33 -4.89
C PRO A 89 9.23 3.69 -4.16
N ASP A 90 8.95 2.92 -3.11
CA ASP A 90 10.00 2.18 -2.40
C ASP A 90 10.54 1.07 -3.33
N PRO A 91 11.86 0.98 -3.57
CA PRO A 91 12.41 -0.08 -4.38
C PRO A 91 12.17 -1.42 -3.70
N LEU A 92 11.66 -2.40 -4.43
CA LEU A 92 11.67 -3.78 -3.96
C LEU A 92 13.12 -4.26 -3.86
N THR A 93 13.43 -5.02 -2.82
CA THR A 93 14.74 -5.68 -2.73
C THR A 93 14.85 -6.75 -3.81
N ALA A 94 16.06 -7.27 -4.04
CA ALA A 94 16.32 -8.33 -5.01
C ALA A 94 15.45 -9.60 -4.79
N ASP A 95 14.86 -9.76 -3.60
CA ASP A 95 13.95 -10.85 -3.23
C ASP A 95 12.46 -10.53 -3.49
N GLY A 96 12.13 -9.40 -4.14
CA GLY A 96 10.75 -8.97 -4.39
C GLY A 96 10.00 -8.51 -3.13
N LEU A 97 10.70 -8.43 -1.99
CA LEU A 97 10.14 -7.96 -0.73
C LEU A 97 10.38 -6.46 -0.55
N PRO A 98 9.44 -5.72 0.05
CA PRO A 98 9.76 -4.38 0.52
C PRO A 98 10.91 -4.44 1.53
N ALA A 99 11.85 -3.50 1.44
CA ALA A 99 12.97 -3.39 2.39
C ALA A 99 12.52 -3.20 3.86
N THR A 100 11.24 -2.89 4.09
CA THR A 100 10.62 -2.81 5.41
C THR A 100 9.42 -3.77 5.50
N PRO A 101 9.35 -4.64 6.52
CA PRO A 101 8.19 -5.51 6.73
C PRO A 101 6.93 -4.67 6.95
N ARG A 102 5.93 -4.84 6.08
CA ARG A 102 4.65 -4.13 6.14
C ARG A 102 3.75 -4.80 7.19
N THR A 103 3.80 -4.35 8.44
CA THR A 103 2.75 -4.70 9.42
C THR A 103 1.44 -4.02 8.99
N VAL A 104 0.30 -4.66 9.26
CA VAL A 104 -1.05 -4.18 8.92
C VAL A 104 -1.21 -2.69 9.28
N GLY A 105 -1.19 -1.83 8.26
CA GLY A 105 -1.22 -0.37 8.38
C GLY A 105 0.10 0.29 7.95
N ASN A 106 0.01 1.23 7.00
CA ASN A 106 1.14 1.99 6.47
C ASN A 106 2.16 2.35 7.59
N PRO A 107 3.42 1.88 7.53
CA PRO A 107 4.46 2.19 8.51
C PRO A 107 4.64 3.69 8.74
N ARG A 108 4.36 4.52 7.72
CA ARG A 108 4.39 5.98 7.82
C ARG A 108 3.27 6.48 8.71
N ARG A 109 2.07 5.90 8.63
CA ARG A 109 0.92 6.25 9.46
C ARG A 109 1.12 5.86 10.93
N THR A 110 1.73 4.71 11.21
CA THR A 110 2.08 4.30 12.59
C THR A 110 3.28 5.07 13.15
N ARG A 111 4.22 5.52 12.30
CA ARG A 111 5.33 6.40 12.70
C ARG A 111 4.85 7.75 13.23
N TRP A 112 3.87 8.38 12.59
CA TRP A 112 3.31 9.65 13.06
C TRP A 112 2.53 9.51 14.38
N VAL A 113 1.82 8.40 14.58
CA VAL A 113 1.12 8.12 15.84
C VAL A 113 2.10 7.98 17.01
N ARG A 114 3.26 7.34 16.82
CA ARG A 114 4.31 7.26 17.85
C ARG A 114 4.97 8.60 18.18
N VAL A 115 5.06 9.52 17.22
CA VAL A 115 5.67 10.85 17.45
C VAL A 115 4.73 11.78 18.21
N LEU A 116 3.42 11.65 18.03
CA LEU A 116 2.42 12.52 18.67
C LEU A 116 1.91 12.01 20.02
N THR A 117 2.24 10.78 20.40
CA THR A 117 1.85 10.22 21.70
C THR A 117 2.98 10.47 22.71
N PRO A 118 2.81 11.37 23.70
CA PRO A 118 3.81 11.51 24.75
C PRO A 118 3.94 10.17 25.50
N PRO A 119 5.17 9.74 25.86
CA PRO A 119 5.34 8.52 26.64
C PRO A 119 4.57 8.68 27.95
N ALA A 120 3.76 7.67 28.28
CA ALA A 120 3.04 7.61 29.54
C ALA A 120 4.03 7.85 30.71
N PRO A 121 3.67 8.67 31.71
CA PRO A 121 4.54 8.89 32.85
C PRO A 121 4.83 7.56 33.53
N ARG A 122 6.12 7.28 33.77
CA ARG A 122 6.54 6.11 34.55
C ARG A 122 5.83 6.17 35.89
N GLN A 123 4.99 5.17 36.18
CA GLN A 123 4.53 4.95 37.54
C GLN A 123 5.77 4.59 38.39
N GLU A 124 6.07 5.44 39.36
CA GLU A 124 7.05 5.12 40.39
C GLU A 124 6.57 3.91 41.18
N PRO A 125 7.42 2.91 41.47
CA PRO A 125 7.05 1.81 42.34
C PRO A 125 6.83 2.36 43.75
N SER A 126 5.58 2.25 44.23
CA SER A 126 5.19 2.56 45.60
C SER A 126 6.10 1.84 46.58
N ARG A 127 7.06 2.56 47.16
CA ARG A 127 7.77 2.16 48.37
C ARG A 127 6.86 2.43 49.56
N THR A 128 6.49 1.38 50.29
CA THR A 128 6.18 1.44 51.74
C THR A 128 6.38 0.01 52.26
N THR A 129 7.57 -0.38 52.73
CA THR A 129 8.11 -0.31 54.11
C THR A 129 7.22 -0.93 55.19
N SER A 130 7.75 -2.03 55.76
CA SER A 130 7.60 -2.61 57.10
C SER A 130 6.23 -3.07 57.60
#